data_AF-A0A023DHE6-F1
#
_entry.id   AF-A0A023DHE6-F1
#
_cell.length_a   1.000
_cell.length_b   1.000
_cell.length_c   1.000
_cell.angle_alpha   90.00
_cell.angle_beta   90.00
_cell.angle_gamma   90.00
#
_symmetry.space_group_name_H-M   'P 1'
#
loop_
_entity.id
_entity.type
_entity.pdbx_description
1 polymer ?
#
loop_
_entity_poly.entity_id
_entity_poly.type
_entity_poly.pdbx_seq_one_letter_code
_entity_poly.pdbx_strand_id
1 'polypeptide(L)' 'MALAWVLRQPNVASALIGASRPEQVKENIKAVDIQLTEDVLEKIEQILA' A
#
# COMPACT_ATOMS: atom_id res chain seq x y z
N MET A 1 -1.37 4.28 -0.90
CA MET A 1 -1.50 3.40 -2.09
C MET A 1 -0.42 2.34 -2.14
N ALA A 2 0.88 2.67 -2.19
CA ALA A 2 1.96 1.66 -2.28
C ALA A 2 1.93 0.62 -1.14
N LEU A 3 1.79 1.08 0.11
CA LEU A 3 1.65 0.17 1.26
C LEU A 3 0.41 -0.73 1.16
N ALA A 4 -0.72 -0.21 0.67
CA ALA A 4 -1.92 -1.01 0.45
C ALA A 4 -1.71 -2.08 -0.64
N TRP A 5 -0.94 -1.76 -1.69
CA TRP A 5 -0.58 -2.72 -2.73
C TRP A 5 0.32 -3.84 -2.20
N VAL A 6 1.22 -3.55 -1.26
CA VAL A 6 2.03 -4.58 -0.58
C VAL A 6 1.17 -5.42 0.37
N LEU A 7 0.36 -4.77 1.21
CA LEU A 7 -0.49 -5.42 2.22
C LEU A 7 -1.63 -6.27 1.63
N ARG A 8 -1.98 -6.08 0.35
CA ARG A 8 -3.01 -6.91 -0.33
C ARG A 8 -2.56 -8.37 -0.52
N GLN A 9 -1.26 -8.64 -0.53
CA GLN A 9 -0.76 -9.97 -0.85
C GLN A 9 -1.03 -10.95 0.29
N PRO A 10 -1.66 -12.11 0.04
CA PRO A 10 -2.10 -13.03 1.10
C PRO A 10 -0.94 -13.64 1.90
N ASN A 11 0.27 -13.68 1.34
CA ASN A 11 1.50 -14.14 1.97
C ASN A 11 2.26 -13.05 2.74
N VAL A 12 1.77 -11.81 2.74
CA VAL A 12 2.38 -10.68 3.46
C VAL A 12 1.60 -10.41 4.75
N ALA A 13 2.21 -10.73 5.89
CA ALA A 13 1.59 -10.49 7.20
C ALA A 13 1.67 -9.03 7.66
N SER A 14 2.71 -8.29 7.24
CA SER A 14 2.94 -6.91 7.66
C SER A 14 3.89 -6.18 6.70
N ALA A 15 3.78 -4.85 6.65
CA ALA A 15 4.73 -3.98 5.97
C ALA A 15 5.49 -3.12 6.98
N LEU A 16 6.82 -3.23 7.01
CA LEU A 16 7.67 -2.38 7.85
C LEU A 16 7.85 -1.01 7.17
N ILE A 17 7.57 0.07 7.89
CA ILE A 17 7.65 1.44 7.38
C ILE A 17 8.72 2.24 8.12
N GLY A 18 9.50 3.02 7.36
CA GLY A 18 10.31 4.09 7.91
C GLY A 18 9.49 5.38 8.04
N ALA A 19 9.78 6.17 9.07
CA ALA A 19 9.23 7.52 9.22
C ALA A 19 10.29 8.42 9.89
N SER A 20 10.58 9.56 9.27
CA SER A 20 11.47 10.60 9.81
C SER A 20 10.71 11.63 10.66
N ARG A 21 9.37 11.68 10.54
CA ARG A 21 8.49 12.55 11.33
C ARG A 21 7.21 11.82 11.74
N PRO A 22 6.61 12.14 12.90
CA PRO A 22 5.39 11.47 13.39
C PRO A 22 4.19 11.53 12.45
N GLU A 23 4.06 12.61 11.67
CA GLU A 23 2.94 12.79 10.73
C GLU A 23 2.98 11.75 9.61
N GLN A 24 4.16 11.29 9.21
CA GLN A 24 4.32 10.25 8.18
C GLN A 24 3.76 8.91 8.66
N VAL A 25 3.85 8.60 9.96
CA VAL A 25 3.23 7.40 10.53
C VAL A 25 1.71 7.49 10.40
N LYS A 26 1.13 8.65 10.74
CA LYS A 26 -0.31 8.91 10.62
C LYS A 26 -0.80 8.88 9.17
N GLU A 27 0.05 9.24 8.21
CA GLU A 27 -0.27 9.15 6.80
C GLU A 27 -0.16 7.70 6.29
N ASN A 28 0.94 7.02 6.60
CA ASN A 28 1.20 5.65 6.17
C ASN A 28 0.16 4.67 6.71
N ILE A 29 -0.32 4.85 7.95
CA ILE A 29 -1.31 3.94 8.55
C ILE A 29 -2.64 3.94 7.80
N LYS A 30 -3.01 5.05 7.13
CA LYS A 30 -4.24 5.12 6.32
C LYS A 30 -4.25 4.09 5.19
N ALA A 31 -3.10 3.54 4.81
CA ALA A 31 -3.02 2.53 3.78
C ALA A 31 -3.70 1.21 4.15
N VAL A 32 -3.89 0.91 5.45
CA VAL A 32 -4.59 -0.32 5.88
C VAL A 32 -6.08 -0.31 5.52
N ASP A 33 -6.66 0.88 5.38
CA ASP A 33 -8.07 1.07 5.07
C ASP A 33 -8.33 1.21 3.56
N ILE A 34 -7.26 1.21 2.74
CA ILE A 34 -7.39 1.36 1.28
C ILE A 34 -7.62 -0.01 0.65
N GLN A 35 -8.79 -0.16 0.04
CA GLN A 35 -9.07 -1.26 -0.88
C GLN A 35 -8.72 -0.85 -2.31
N LEU A 36 -7.84 -1.61 -2.96
CA LEU A 36 -7.51 -1.42 -4.37
C LEU A 36 -8.49 -2.23 -5.21
N THR A 37 -9.22 -1.55 -6.08
CA THR A 37 -10.13 -2.16 -7.04
C THR A 37 -9.35 -2.81 -8.19
N GLU A 38 -10.00 -3.75 -8.88
CA GLU A 38 -9.39 -4.48 -10.00
C GLU A 38 -8.88 -3.52 -11.09
N ASP A 39 -9.63 -2.48 -11.42
CA ASP A 39 -9.24 -1.50 -12.45
C ASP A 39 -7.98 -0.70 -12.07
N VAL A 40 -7.78 -0.44 -10.77
CA VAL A 40 -6.58 0.24 -10.27
C VAL A 40 -5.39 -0.73 -10.31
N LEU A 41 -5.61 -2.00 -9.97
CA LEU A 41 -4.58 -3.02 -10.05
C LEU A 41 -4.12 -3.25 -11.49
N GLU A 42 -5.04 -3.39 -12.43
CA GLU A 42 -4.72 -3.52 -13.86
C GLU A 42 -3.87 -2.35 -14.38
N LYS A 43 -4.22 -1.11 -14.00
CA LYS A 43 -3.43 0.07 -14.36
C LYS A 43 -2.02 0.05 -13.77
N ILE A 44 -1.86 -0.43 -12.53
CA ILE A 44 -0.55 -0.56 -11.90
C ILE A 44 0.30 -1.58 -12.67
N GLU A 45 -0.26 -2.74 -12.99
CA GLU A 45 0.46 -3.79 -13.73
C GLU A 45 0.85 -3.31 -15.15
N GLN A 46 -0.01 -2.54 -15.83
CA GLN A 46 0.32 -1.96 -17.15
C GLN A 46 1.49 -0.97 -17.12
N ILE A 47 1.67 -0.23 -16.01
CA ILE A 47 2.75 0.76 -15.87
C ILE A 47 4.07 0.09 -15.47
N LEU A 48 4.01 -1.00 -14.71
CA LEU A 48 5.19 -1.71 -14.19
C LEU A 48 5.71 -2.82 -15.10
N ALA A 49 4.96 -3.21 -16.12
CA ALA A 49 5.33 -4.22 -17.12
C ALA A 49 6.47 -3.78 -18.05
#